data_AF-A0A8S2W159-F1
#
_entry.id   AF-A0A8S2W159-F1
#
_cell.length_a   1.000
_cell.length_b   1.000
_cell.length_c   1.000
_cell.angle_alpha   90.00
_cell.angle_beta   90.00
_cell.angle_gamma   90.00
#
_symmetry.space_group_name_H-M   'P 1'
#
loop_
_entity.id
_entity.type
_entity.pdbx_description
1 polymer ?
#
loop_
_entity_poly.entity_id
_entity_poly.type
_entity_poly.pdbx_seq_one_letter_code
_entity_poly.pdbx_strand_id
1 'polypeptide(L)'
;NEEEKRLYARQISECEQIISTLVNDSVKSNSAYYSCRCGELSLISSTIEQRRKEAEELKIEVAKWRVAEAAAREKLLSITQLNQSIAVKNAATQAQQNLVQTSSPRTLSPPPYRPPLRNQELNQIDERAFLIEKQSKQAQLVLQLEDLKNVIQAKKIEERQTFLDKAYEENLAVGDNKYSTMQKASSGTASKRMAMLHDL
;
A
#
# COMPACT_ATOMS: atom_id res chain seq x y z
N ASN A 1 -30.72 27.56 -95.58
CA ASN A 1 -29.26 27.66 -95.45
C ASN A 1 -28.77 26.45 -94.65
N GLU A 2 -28.11 25.47 -95.26
CA GLU A 2 -27.65 24.25 -94.55
C GLU A 2 -26.39 24.48 -93.71
N GLU A 3 -25.56 25.43 -94.13
CA GLU A 3 -24.29 25.76 -93.49
C GLU A 3 -24.51 26.36 -92.09
N GLU A 4 -25.51 27.24 -91.94
CA GLU A 4 -25.94 27.77 -90.64
C GLU A 4 -26.36 26.66 -89.67
N LYS A 5 -27.11 25.66 -90.15
CA LYS A 5 -27.54 24.52 -89.30
C LYS A 5 -26.34 23.72 -88.78
N ARG A 6 -25.30 23.53 -89.60
CA ARG A 6 -24.05 22.86 -89.19
C ARG A 6 -23.28 23.68 -88.16
N LEU A 7 -23.25 25.01 -88.32
CA LEU A 7 -22.61 25.89 -87.35
C LEU A 7 -23.31 25.84 -85.99
N TYR A 8 -24.65 25.91 -85.97
CA TYR A 8 -25.42 25.78 -84.73
C TYR A 8 -25.24 24.42 -84.06
N ALA A 9 -25.24 23.32 -84.83
CA ALA A 9 -24.99 21.98 -84.27
C ALA A 9 -23.60 21.86 -83.63
N ARG A 10 -22.57 22.47 -84.25
CA ARG A 10 -21.22 22.53 -83.70
C ARG A 10 -21.18 23.32 -82.39
N GLN A 11 -21.80 24.50 -82.37
CA GLN A 11 -21.88 25.34 -81.16
C GLN A 11 -22.61 24.65 -80.02
N ILE A 12 -23.71 23.93 -80.31
CA ILE A 12 -24.42 23.13 -79.30
C ILE A 12 -23.51 22.04 -78.73
N SER A 13 -22.82 21.29 -79.60
CA SER A 13 -21.90 20.24 -79.16
C SER A 13 -20.73 20.79 -78.33
N GLU A 14 -20.18 21.94 -78.70
CA GLU A 14 -19.15 22.64 -77.91
C GLU A 14 -19.69 23.08 -76.54
N CYS A 15 -20.89 23.64 -76.49
CA CYS A 15 -21.56 24.00 -75.23
C CYS A 15 -21.81 22.78 -74.34
N GLU A 16 -22.30 21.66 -74.89
CA GLU A 16 -22.53 20.41 -74.16
C GLU A 16 -21.22 19.83 -73.60
N GLN A 17 -20.13 19.92 -74.37
CA GLN A 17 -18.82 19.50 -73.92
C GLN A 17 -18.33 20.35 -72.74
N ILE A 18 -18.46 21.68 -72.83
CA ILE A 18 -18.10 22.62 -71.75
C ILE A 18 -18.92 22.35 -70.49
N ILE A 19 -20.25 22.16 -70.62
CA ILE A 19 -21.13 21.83 -69.50
C ILE A 19 -20.68 20.52 -68.84
N SER A 20 -20.38 19.49 -69.65
CA SER A 20 -19.92 18.19 -69.15
C SER A 20 -18.59 18.30 -68.40
N THR A 21 -17.64 19.09 -68.90
CA THR A 21 -16.37 19.33 -68.20
C THR A 21 -16.59 20.07 -66.88
N LEU A 22 -17.42 21.12 -66.87
CA LEU A 22 -17.69 21.90 -65.66
C LEU A 22 -18.37 21.06 -64.57
N VAL A 23 -19.33 20.21 -64.94
CA VAL A 23 -20.00 19.30 -64.00
C VAL A 23 -18.99 18.29 -63.44
N ASN A 24 -18.17 17.68 -64.29
CA ASN A 24 -17.17 16.70 -63.84
C ASN A 24 -16.12 17.33 -62.92
N ASP A 25 -15.67 18.54 -63.22
CA ASP A 25 -14.70 19.25 -62.38
C ASP A 25 -15.30 19.66 -61.04
N SER A 26 -16.57 20.10 -61.03
CA SER A 26 -17.32 20.37 -59.80
C SER A 26 -17.48 19.11 -58.94
N VAL A 27 -17.84 17.97 -59.53
CA VAL A 27 -17.98 16.69 -58.83
C VAL A 27 -16.64 16.22 -58.26
N LYS A 28 -15.56 16.29 -59.04
CA LYS A 28 -14.21 15.93 -58.58
C LYS A 28 -13.73 16.84 -57.45
N SER A 29 -13.93 18.14 -57.58
CA SER A 29 -13.57 19.12 -56.54
C SER A 29 -14.32 18.85 -55.24
N ASN A 30 -15.64 18.64 -55.31
CA ASN A 30 -16.44 18.30 -54.13
C ASN A 30 -16.02 16.96 -53.53
N SER A 31 -15.76 15.94 -54.34
CA SER A 31 -15.28 14.63 -53.88
C SER A 31 -13.95 14.75 -53.11
N ALA A 32 -12.99 15.51 -53.65
CA ALA A 32 -11.72 15.78 -53.00
C ALA A 32 -11.88 16.53 -51.67
N TYR A 33 -12.77 17.53 -51.63
CA TYR A 33 -13.11 18.28 -50.42
C TYR A 33 -13.64 17.36 -49.31
N TYR A 34 -14.65 16.54 -49.61
CA TYR A 34 -15.23 15.63 -48.61
C TYR A 34 -14.24 14.55 -48.19
N SER A 35 -13.41 14.03 -49.11
CA SER A 35 -12.37 13.05 -48.77
C SER A 35 -11.33 13.63 -47.80
N CYS A 36 -10.82 14.83 -48.07
CA CYS A 36 -9.90 15.54 -47.18
C CYS A 36 -10.54 15.77 -45.80
N ARG A 37 -11.77 16.28 -45.78
CA ARG A 37 -12.50 16.56 -44.55
C ARG A 37 -12.77 15.31 -43.70
N CYS A 38 -13.09 14.17 -44.33
CA CYS A 38 -13.24 12.90 -43.64
C CYS A 38 -11.93 12.43 -43.01
N GLY A 39 -10.79 12.62 -43.70
CA GLY A 39 -9.46 12.32 -43.15
C GLY A 39 -9.15 13.14 -41.91
N GLU A 40 -9.38 14.46 -41.94
CA GLU A 40 -9.20 15.35 -40.79
C GLU A 40 -10.06 14.92 -39.60
N LEU A 41 -11.34 14.64 -39.83
CA LEU A 41 -12.28 14.22 -38.78
C LEU A 41 -11.87 12.87 -38.17
N SER A 42 -11.39 11.94 -38.99
CA SER A 42 -10.88 10.65 -38.53
C SER A 42 -9.67 10.83 -37.60
N LEU A 43 -8.73 11.69 -37.97
CA LEU A 43 -7.55 12.00 -37.14
C LEU A 43 -7.94 12.65 -35.81
N ILE A 44 -8.88 13.61 -35.84
CA ILE A 44 -9.40 14.27 -34.63
C ILE A 44 -10.08 13.26 -33.72
N SER A 45 -10.93 12.39 -34.27
CA SER A 45 -11.63 11.34 -33.52
C SER A 45 -10.64 10.39 -32.85
N SER A 46 -9.61 9.93 -33.57
CA SER A 46 -8.54 9.10 -33.01
C SER A 46 -7.81 9.80 -31.86
N THR A 47 -7.52 11.10 -32.01
CA THR A 47 -6.83 11.90 -30.98
C THR A 47 -7.69 12.04 -29.71
N ILE A 48 -9.00 12.27 -29.87
CA ILE A 48 -9.94 12.37 -28.74
C ILE A 48 -10.03 11.03 -28.01
N GLU A 49 -10.12 9.92 -28.74
CA GLU A 49 -10.22 8.59 -28.14
C GLU A 49 -8.94 8.21 -27.39
N GLN A 50 -7.76 8.56 -27.93
CA GLN A 50 -6.50 8.37 -27.22
C GLN A 50 -6.45 9.18 -25.92
N ARG A 51 -6.78 10.47 -25.97
CA ARG A 51 -6.82 11.32 -24.78
C ARG A 51 -7.83 10.83 -23.74
N ARG A 52 -8.94 10.24 -24.18
CA ARG A 52 -9.94 9.64 -23.29
C ARG A 52 -9.37 8.43 -22.55
N LYS A 53 -8.61 7.56 -23.23
CA LYS A 53 -7.93 6.42 -22.60
C LYS A 53 -6.88 6.88 -21.59
N GLU A 54 -6.02 7.82 -21.99
CA GLU A 54 -5.00 8.40 -21.09
C GLU A 54 -5.64 9.04 -19.85
N ALA A 55 -6.76 9.76 -20.02
CA ALA A 55 -7.49 10.34 -18.89
C ALA A 55 -8.05 9.28 -17.93
N GLU A 56 -8.50 8.12 -18.45
CA GLU A 56 -9.02 7.04 -17.61
C GLU A 56 -7.90 6.33 -16.86
N GLU A 57 -6.76 6.10 -17.51
CA GLU A 57 -5.55 5.56 -16.87
C GLU A 57 -5.07 6.48 -15.72
N LEU A 58 -5.02 7.78 -15.96
CA LEU A 58 -4.64 8.76 -14.93
C LEU A 58 -5.62 8.78 -13.75
N LYS A 59 -6.94 8.61 -13.98
CA LYS A 59 -7.92 8.49 -12.87
C LYS A 59 -7.64 7.27 -12.01
N ILE A 60 -7.36 6.13 -12.63
CA ILE A 60 -7.01 4.89 -11.92
C ILE A 60 -5.74 5.11 -11.09
N GLU A 61 -4.73 5.76 -11.68
CA GLU A 61 -3.49 6.04 -11.00
C GLU A 61 -3.69 6.98 -9.80
N VAL A 62 -4.45 8.06 -9.97
CA VAL A 62 -4.81 8.98 -8.87
C VAL A 62 -5.56 8.26 -7.76
N ALA A 63 -6.48 7.36 -8.09
CA ALA A 63 -7.17 6.55 -7.08
C ALA A 63 -6.18 5.68 -6.29
N LYS A 64 -5.23 5.03 -6.98
CA LYS A 64 -4.15 4.26 -6.34
C LYS A 64 -3.29 5.12 -5.43
N TRP A 65 -2.88 6.31 -5.88
CA TRP A 65 -2.09 7.25 -5.08
C TRP A 65 -2.85 7.73 -3.84
N ARG A 66 -4.16 8.01 -3.95
CA ARG A 66 -5.01 8.37 -2.80
C ARG A 66 -5.11 7.26 -1.77
N VAL A 67 -5.26 6.02 -2.20
CA VAL A 67 -5.27 4.85 -1.29
C VAL A 67 -3.92 4.70 -0.59
N ALA A 68 -2.81 4.82 -1.34
CA ALA A 68 -1.46 4.76 -0.78
C ALA A 68 -1.20 5.91 0.22
N GLU A 69 -1.66 7.12 -0.09
CA GLU A 69 -1.59 8.27 0.80
C GLU A 69 -2.38 8.05 2.09
N ALA A 70 -3.62 7.57 1.99
CA ALA A 70 -4.45 7.25 3.15
C ALA A 70 -3.77 6.21 4.05
N ALA A 71 -3.22 5.13 3.47
CA ALA A 71 -2.49 4.10 4.21
C ALA A 71 -1.21 4.65 4.87
N ALA A 72 -0.48 5.54 4.20
CA ALA A 72 0.69 6.19 4.78
C ALA A 72 0.31 7.11 5.96
N ARG A 73 -0.76 7.89 5.82
CA ARG A 73 -1.29 8.74 6.89
C ARG A 73 -1.71 7.91 8.11
N GLU A 74 -2.39 6.78 7.91
CA GLU A 74 -2.78 5.89 9.00
C GLU A 74 -1.57 5.33 9.76
N LYS A 75 -0.53 4.89 9.04
CA LYS A 75 0.73 4.43 9.66
C LYS A 75 1.38 5.52 10.49
N LEU A 76 1.42 6.76 10.00
CA LEU A 76 1.96 7.89 10.75
C LEU A 76 1.16 8.19 12.01
N LEU A 77 -0.17 8.16 11.94
CA LEU A 77 -1.05 8.32 13.10
C LEU A 77 -0.83 7.21 14.14
N SER A 78 -0.64 5.97 13.70
CA SER A 78 -0.31 4.87 14.60
C SER A 78 1.02 5.12 15.33
N ILE A 79 2.05 5.59 14.62
CA ILE A 79 3.35 5.92 15.21
C ILE A 79 3.21 7.07 16.22
N THR A 80 2.48 8.13 15.91
CA THR A 80 2.30 9.26 16.84
C THR A 80 1.52 8.86 18.09
N GLN A 81 0.48 8.03 17.96
CA GLN A 81 -0.25 7.48 19.10
C GLN A 81 0.64 6.60 19.99
N LEU A 82 1.46 5.73 19.39
CA LEU A 82 2.43 4.91 20.13
C LEU A 82 3.45 5.79 20.86
N ASN A 83 3.97 6.82 20.20
CA ASN A 83 4.92 7.76 20.81
C ASN A 83 4.29 8.56 21.95
N GLN A 84 3.02 8.98 21.84
CA GLN A 84 2.28 9.60 22.95
C GLN A 84 2.14 8.62 24.14
N SER A 85 1.80 7.35 23.89
CA SER A 85 1.70 6.34 24.95
C SER A 85 3.05 6.11 25.65
N ILE A 86 4.15 6.07 24.89
CA ILE A 86 5.51 5.94 25.42
C ILE A 86 5.89 7.17 26.25
N ALA A 87 5.59 8.38 25.76
CA ALA A 87 5.86 9.63 26.48
C ALA A 87 5.14 9.68 27.83
N VAL A 88 3.86 9.29 27.88
CA VAL A 88 3.08 9.23 29.13
C VAL A 88 3.65 8.19 30.10
N LYS A 89 4.04 7.00 29.61
CA LYS A 89 4.69 5.96 30.44
C LYS A 89 6.04 6.44 30.99
N ASN A 90 6.83 7.13 30.19
CA ASN A 90 8.13 7.65 30.63
C ASN A 90 7.98 8.79 31.64
N ALA A 91 7.00 9.68 31.46
CA ALA A 91 6.67 10.74 32.42
C ALA A 91 6.17 10.17 33.76
N ALA A 92 5.33 9.13 33.74
CA ALA A 92 4.90 8.43 34.95
C ALA A 92 6.07 7.73 35.67
N THR A 93 7.03 7.20 34.90
CA THR A 93 8.23 6.55 35.44
C THR A 93 9.20 7.57 36.06
N GLN A 94 9.39 8.74 35.45
CA GLN A 94 10.18 9.84 36.03
C GLN A 94 9.52 10.44 37.29
N ALA A 95 8.19 10.55 37.32
CA ALA A 95 7.47 10.97 38.52
C ALA A 95 7.65 9.97 39.69
N GLN A 96 7.79 8.67 39.39
CA GLN A 96 8.09 7.67 40.41
C GLN A 96 9.56 7.68 40.87
N GLN A 97 10.50 8.06 40.00
CA GLN A 97 11.93 8.13 40.36
C GLN A 97 12.28 9.37 41.21
N ASN A 98 11.55 10.49 41.05
CA ASN A 98 11.74 11.69 41.87
C ASN A 98 11.22 11.58 43.31
N LEU A 99 10.45 10.54 43.67
CA LEU A 99 10.02 10.28 45.05
C LEU A 99 11.03 9.46 45.88
N VAL A 100 12.16 9.02 45.31
CA VAL A 100 13.10 8.09 45.99
C VAL A 100 14.37 8.80 46.53
N GLN A 101 14.54 10.11 46.32
CA GLN A 101 15.76 10.84 46.71
C GLN A 101 15.61 11.82 47.90
N THR A 102 14.77 11.50 48.89
CA THR A 102 14.86 12.17 50.20
C THR A 102 15.04 11.15 51.31
N SER A 103 16.26 11.06 51.81
CA SER A 103 16.66 10.29 52.98
C SER A 103 15.91 10.74 54.25
N SER A 104 15.08 9.88 54.84
CA SER A 104 14.70 9.94 56.26
C SER A 104 14.10 8.59 56.73
N PRO A 105 14.22 8.21 58.02
CA PRO A 105 14.23 6.82 58.46
C PRO A 105 12.84 6.17 58.56
N ARG A 106 12.88 4.84 58.42
CA ARG A 106 11.78 3.87 58.40
C ARG A 106 10.73 4.10 59.49
N THR A 107 9.47 4.20 59.09
CA THR A 107 8.32 3.77 59.88
C THR A 107 7.56 2.69 59.12
N LEU A 108 7.28 1.57 59.80
CA LEU A 108 6.49 0.45 59.30
C LEU A 108 5.04 0.92 59.11
N SER A 109 4.66 1.18 57.86
CA SER A 109 3.27 1.41 57.46
C SER A 109 2.87 0.35 56.43
N PRO A 110 1.65 -0.21 56.48
CA PRO A 110 1.19 -1.18 55.49
C PRO A 110 1.14 -0.51 54.11
N PRO A 111 1.44 -1.25 53.01
CA PRO A 111 1.44 -0.66 51.68
C PRO A 111 0.03 -0.18 51.31
N PRO A 112 -0.12 0.97 50.64
CA PRO A 112 -1.44 1.46 50.25
C PRO A 112 -2.05 0.49 49.24
N TYR A 113 -3.34 0.16 49.46
CA TYR A 113 -4.16 -0.65 48.58
C TYR A 113 -4.03 -0.18 47.12
N ARG A 114 -3.53 -1.06 46.25
CA ARG A 114 -3.56 -0.87 44.81
C ARG A 114 -5.02 -1.04 44.34
N PRO A 115 -5.64 -0.04 43.67
CA PRO A 115 -6.96 -0.24 43.10
C PRO A 115 -6.91 -1.33 42.02
N PRO A 116 -7.88 -2.26 41.97
CA PRO A 116 -7.95 -3.21 40.88
C PRO A 116 -8.23 -2.48 39.57
N LEU A 117 -7.50 -2.87 38.52
CA LEU A 117 -7.69 -2.35 37.17
C LEU A 117 -9.13 -2.67 36.73
N ARG A 118 -9.91 -1.63 36.46
CA ARG A 118 -11.26 -1.70 35.94
C ARG A 118 -11.20 -2.35 34.55
N ASN A 119 -11.93 -3.46 34.38
CA ASN A 119 -12.14 -4.09 33.07
C ASN A 119 -12.87 -3.10 32.16
N GLN A 120 -12.25 -2.70 31.06
CA GLN A 120 -12.88 -1.91 30.01
C GLN A 120 -13.48 -2.90 29.01
N GLU A 121 -14.82 -2.98 29.01
CA GLU A 121 -15.58 -3.79 28.06
C GLU A 121 -15.33 -3.26 26.64
N LEU A 122 -14.76 -4.11 25.79
CA LEU A 122 -14.51 -3.82 24.37
C LEU A 122 -15.75 -4.16 23.55
N ASN A 123 -16.16 -3.21 22.71
CA ASN A 123 -17.21 -3.35 21.71
C ASN A 123 -16.85 -4.46 20.70
N GLN A 124 -17.65 -5.53 20.67
CA GLN A 124 -17.34 -6.82 20.01
C GLN A 124 -17.60 -6.87 18.49
N ILE A 125 -17.89 -5.74 17.83
CA ILE A 125 -18.33 -5.75 16.41
C ILE A 125 -17.18 -5.42 15.44
N ASP A 126 -16.16 -4.66 15.86
CA ASP A 126 -14.99 -4.29 15.03
C ASP A 126 -13.81 -5.28 15.13
N GLU A 127 -13.85 -6.22 16.08
CA GLU A 127 -12.69 -7.03 16.43
C GLU A 127 -12.37 -8.09 15.36
N ARG A 128 -13.38 -8.63 14.66
CA ARG A 128 -13.15 -9.72 13.69
C ARG A 128 -12.46 -9.26 12.42
N ALA A 129 -12.85 -8.12 11.85
CA ALA A 129 -12.20 -7.56 10.67
C ALA A 129 -10.76 -7.13 11.00
N PHE A 130 -10.57 -6.49 12.16
CA PHE A 130 -9.25 -6.13 12.68
C PHE A 130 -8.37 -7.35 12.98
N LEU A 131 -8.94 -8.43 13.53
CA LEU A 131 -8.23 -9.69 13.77
C LEU A 131 -7.83 -10.37 12.47
N ILE A 132 -8.71 -10.41 11.47
CA ILE A 132 -8.40 -10.99 10.14
C ILE A 132 -7.33 -10.17 9.45
N GLU A 133 -7.40 -8.84 9.48
CA GLU A 133 -6.38 -7.97 8.90
C GLU A 133 -5.05 -8.10 9.65
N LYS A 134 -5.08 -8.16 10.99
CA LYS A 134 -3.90 -8.40 11.84
C LYS A 134 -3.29 -9.77 11.55
N GLN A 135 -4.10 -10.81 11.41
CA GLN A 135 -3.67 -12.16 11.05
C GLN A 135 -3.09 -12.20 9.63
N SER A 136 -3.68 -11.48 8.67
CA SER A 136 -3.18 -11.38 7.30
C SER A 136 -1.85 -10.62 7.22
N LYS A 137 -1.73 -9.47 7.92
CA LYS A 137 -0.45 -8.74 8.07
C LYS A 137 0.60 -9.61 8.76
N GLN A 138 0.21 -10.39 9.77
CA GLN A 138 1.09 -11.33 10.44
C GLN A 138 1.52 -12.48 9.50
N ALA A 139 0.63 -13.01 8.68
CA ALA A 139 0.95 -14.03 7.69
C ALA A 139 1.93 -13.50 6.63
N GLN A 140 1.68 -12.29 6.11
CA GLN A 140 2.59 -11.64 5.17
C GLN A 140 3.96 -11.37 5.80
N LEU A 141 4.00 -10.93 7.06
CA LEU A 141 5.25 -10.75 7.79
C LEU A 141 6.00 -12.08 7.98
N VAL A 142 5.30 -13.16 8.29
CA VAL A 142 5.89 -14.50 8.41
C VAL A 142 6.52 -14.93 7.08
N LEU A 143 5.85 -14.70 5.96
CA LEU A 143 6.41 -14.99 4.63
C LEU A 143 7.67 -14.16 4.34
N GLN A 144 7.61 -12.84 4.60
CA GLN A 144 8.77 -11.96 4.41
C GLN A 144 9.97 -12.35 5.27
N LEU A 145 9.73 -12.76 6.52
CA LEU A 145 10.77 -13.23 7.42
C LEU A 145 11.37 -14.56 6.93
N GLU A 146 10.56 -15.46 6.40
CA GLU A 146 11.04 -16.73 5.83
C GLU A 146 11.88 -16.48 4.56
N ASP A 147 11.44 -15.60 3.67
CA ASP A 147 12.20 -15.21 2.48
C ASP A 147 13.56 -14.60 2.86
N LEU A 148 13.58 -13.65 3.80
CA LEU A 148 14.81 -13.05 4.29
C LEU A 148 15.72 -14.07 4.96
N LYS A 149 15.17 -14.98 5.75
CA LYS A 149 15.92 -16.08 6.38
C LYS A 149 16.57 -16.95 5.31
N ASN A 150 15.86 -17.33 4.25
CA ASN A 150 16.40 -18.12 3.15
C ASN A 150 17.54 -17.40 2.41
N VAL A 151 17.36 -16.11 2.12
CA VAL A 151 18.41 -15.28 1.48
C VAL A 151 19.65 -15.17 2.37
N ILE A 152 19.47 -14.97 3.68
CA ILE A 152 20.57 -14.86 4.63
C ILE A 152 21.27 -16.20 4.80
N GLN A 153 20.54 -17.31 4.92
CA GLN A 153 21.10 -18.66 5.03
C GLN A 153 21.95 -19.02 3.80
N ALA A 154 21.49 -18.69 2.59
CA ALA A 154 22.27 -18.88 1.37
C ALA A 154 23.59 -18.08 1.33
N LYS A 155 23.68 -17.01 2.13
CA LYS A 155 24.85 -16.13 2.23
C LYS A 155 25.60 -16.27 3.56
N LYS A 156 25.20 -17.22 4.41
CA LYS A 156 25.75 -17.40 5.76
C LYS A 156 27.20 -17.87 5.65
N ILE A 157 28.08 -17.24 6.45
CA ILE A 157 29.49 -17.61 6.60
C ILE A 157 29.63 -18.26 7.97
N GLU A 158 29.74 -19.59 8.02
CA GLU A 158 29.71 -20.35 9.27
C GLU A 158 30.87 -19.98 10.21
N GLU A 159 32.04 -19.59 9.68
CA GLU A 159 33.19 -19.20 10.52
C GLU A 159 32.97 -17.89 11.30
N ARG A 160 31.96 -17.08 10.92
CA ARG A 160 31.62 -15.82 11.60
C ARG A 160 30.44 -15.96 12.57
N GLN A 161 29.94 -17.17 12.79
CA GLN A 161 28.82 -17.40 13.69
C GLN A 161 29.23 -17.13 15.15
N THR A 162 28.47 -16.26 15.82
CA THR A 162 28.70 -15.92 17.22
C THR A 162 28.14 -17.00 18.15
N PHE A 163 28.55 -16.97 19.42
CA PHE A 163 27.97 -17.82 20.46
C PHE A 163 26.45 -17.64 20.57
N LEU A 164 25.94 -16.42 20.44
CA LEU A 164 24.51 -16.12 20.53
C LEU A 164 23.72 -16.71 19.35
N ASP A 165 24.31 -16.72 18.15
CA ASP A 165 23.69 -17.34 16.99
C ASP A 165 23.53 -18.85 17.19
N LYS A 166 24.54 -19.51 17.79
CA LYS A 166 24.49 -20.94 18.12
C LYS A 166 23.43 -21.24 19.17
N ALA A 167 23.38 -20.46 20.25
CA ALA A 167 22.35 -20.59 21.28
C ALA A 167 20.94 -20.34 20.73
N TYR A 168 20.79 -19.42 19.78
CA TYR A 168 19.52 -19.18 19.09
C TYR A 168 19.10 -20.36 18.20
N GLU A 169 20.02 -20.92 17.43
CA GLU A 169 19.77 -22.11 16.60
C GLU A 169 19.39 -23.34 17.45
N GLU A 170 20.02 -23.53 18.60
CA GLU A 170 19.68 -24.59 19.56
C GLU A 170 18.26 -24.39 20.12
N ASN A 171 17.91 -23.17 20.54
CA ASN A 171 16.56 -22.85 21.00
C ASN A 171 15.50 -23.08 19.91
N LEU A 172 15.81 -22.69 18.67
CA LEU A 172 14.96 -22.96 17.51
C LEU A 172 14.79 -24.45 17.23
N ALA A 173 15.85 -25.24 17.30
CA ALA A 173 15.82 -26.69 17.09
C ALA A 173 14.95 -27.42 18.13
N VAL A 174 14.94 -26.91 19.37
CA VAL A 174 14.08 -27.40 20.46
C VAL A 174 12.63 -26.87 20.33
N GLY A 175 12.38 -25.92 19.42
CA GLY A 175 11.07 -25.30 19.22
C GLY A 175 10.73 -24.25 20.28
N ASP A 176 11.73 -23.75 21.00
CA ASP A 176 11.54 -22.75 22.03
C ASP A 176 11.50 -21.33 21.47
N ASN A 177 10.54 -20.56 21.95
CA ASN A 177 10.38 -19.15 21.70
C ASN A 177 10.24 -18.41 23.04
N LYS A 178 10.32 -17.08 23.00
CA LYS A 178 10.24 -16.23 24.21
C LYS A 178 9.10 -16.63 25.16
N TYR A 179 7.92 -16.93 24.62
CA TYR A 179 6.74 -17.24 25.42
C TYR A 179 6.76 -18.67 25.97
N SER A 180 7.17 -19.66 25.18
CA SER A 180 7.31 -21.04 25.66
C SER A 180 8.38 -21.15 26.72
N THR A 181 9.52 -20.47 26.54
CA THR A 181 10.60 -20.41 27.53
C THR A 181 10.13 -19.73 28.82
N MET A 182 9.43 -18.59 28.72
CA MET A 182 8.86 -17.93 29.90
C MET A 182 7.84 -18.81 30.62
N GLN A 183 7.00 -19.53 29.89
CA GLN A 183 6.02 -20.45 30.47
C GLN A 183 6.71 -21.61 31.20
N LYS A 184 7.74 -22.22 30.58
CA LYS A 184 8.56 -23.27 31.18
C LYS A 184 9.26 -22.77 32.45
N ALA A 185 9.91 -21.61 32.39
CA ALA A 185 10.63 -21.02 33.52
C ALA A 185 9.68 -20.58 34.66
N SER A 186 8.45 -20.19 34.32
CA SER A 186 7.42 -19.79 35.31
C SER A 186 6.64 -20.98 35.86
N SER A 187 6.83 -22.19 35.33
CA SER A 187 6.11 -23.38 35.78
C SER A 187 6.49 -23.77 37.22
N GLY A 188 5.59 -24.46 37.91
CA GLY A 188 5.79 -24.89 39.30
C GLY A 188 5.44 -23.85 40.35
N THR A 189 5.71 -24.18 41.62
CA THR A 189 5.46 -23.28 42.76
C THR A 189 6.64 -22.32 42.96
N ALA A 190 6.38 -21.19 43.61
CA ALA A 190 7.43 -20.23 43.96
C ALA A 190 8.56 -20.89 44.78
N SER A 191 8.21 -21.80 45.69
CA SER A 191 9.18 -22.58 46.48
C SER A 191 10.08 -23.44 45.60
N LYS A 192 9.51 -24.16 44.62
CA LYS A 192 10.29 -24.97 43.67
C LYS A 192 11.25 -24.12 42.82
N ARG A 193 10.81 -22.95 42.36
CA ARG A 193 11.66 -22.02 41.61
C ARG A 193 12.79 -21.43 42.45
N MET A 194 12.52 -21.14 43.73
CA MET A 194 13.54 -20.67 44.68
C MET A 194 14.58 -21.76 44.97
N ALA A 195 14.17 -23.01 45.15
CA ALA A 195 15.09 -24.13 45.32
C ALA A 195 16.02 -24.29 44.11
N MET A 196 15.46 -24.32 42.89
CA MET A 196 16.25 -24.36 41.65
C MET A 196 17.23 -23.19 41.51
N LEU A 197 16.87 -22.00 41.99
CA LEU A 197 17.75 -20.84 41.97
C LEU A 197 18.93 -20.98 42.95
N HIS A 198 18.73 -21.64 44.09
CA HIS A 198 19.79 -21.88 45.06
C HIS A 198 20.79 -22.96 44.61
N ASP A 199 20.40 -23.82 43.68
CA ASP A 199 21.23 -24.91 43.13
C ASP A 199 22.02 -24.52 41.85
N LEU A 200 21.83 -23.30 41.34
CA LEU A 200 22.53 -22.73 40.16
C LEU A 200 23.87 -22.07 40.54
#